data_AF-A0A0G0PA50-F1
#
_entry.id   AF-A0A0G0PA50-F1
#
_cell.length_a   1.000
_cell.length_b   1.000
_cell.length_c   1.000
_cell.angle_alpha   90.00
_cell.angle_beta   90.00
_cell.angle_gamma   90.00
#
_symmetry.space_group_name_H-M   'P 1'
#
loop_
_entity.id
_entity.type
_entity.pdbx_description
1 polymer ?
#
loop_
_entity_poly.entity_id
_entity_poly.type
_entity_poly.pdbx_seq_one_letter_code
_entity_poly.pdbx_strand_id
1 'polypeptide(L)'
;MSGGGASVINIPVLLSLGIPFPMATAAQKVSSSFWVLPASYNYLKDRKVDWRFLLLFSTIGLIGVYAGVAVIMHTNQRLLQITVGILILLLVAYTYFKKDVGLAEQKVYSKLRRSIAYVFALILGFYESFFGSGNGIMFSIVTLKTRGFDFVDALGYYFSVAFPWCVFAAGLLIYKGNFSWAIMTPIVLGSLID
;
A
#
# COMPACT_ATOMS: atom_id res chain seq x y z
N MET A 1 -18.17 -3.86 -3.13
CA MET A 1 -16.94 -3.48 -2.39
C MET A 1 -15.74 -3.44 -3.34
N SER A 2 -15.73 -2.49 -4.27
CA SER A 2 -14.61 -2.25 -5.20
C SER A 2 -13.76 -1.08 -4.70
N GLY A 3 -13.32 -1.14 -3.44
CA GLY A 3 -12.47 -0.12 -2.80
C GLY A 3 -11.05 -0.03 -3.35
N GLY A 4 -10.70 -0.83 -4.36
CA GLY A 4 -9.38 -0.78 -5.01
C GLY A 4 -9.25 0.26 -6.13
N GLY A 5 -10.36 0.69 -6.75
CA GLY A 5 -10.34 1.60 -7.90
C GLY A 5 -10.42 3.08 -7.54
N ALA A 6 -11.25 3.43 -6.54
CA ALA A 6 -11.49 4.82 -6.14
C ALA A 6 -10.21 5.50 -5.60
N SER A 7 -9.38 4.77 -4.86
CA SER A 7 -8.13 5.28 -4.28
C SER A 7 -7.04 5.56 -5.31
N VAL A 8 -7.05 4.89 -6.48
CA VAL A 8 -6.09 5.15 -7.57
C VAL A 8 -6.36 6.52 -8.20
N ILE A 9 -7.63 6.90 -8.31
CA ILE A 9 -8.08 8.13 -8.98
C ILE A 9 -8.00 9.33 -8.01
N ASN A 10 -8.01 9.07 -6.70
CA ASN A 10 -8.05 10.10 -5.67
C ASN A 10 -6.85 11.05 -5.71
N ILE A 11 -5.60 10.53 -5.77
CA ILE A 11 -4.41 11.39 -5.81
C ILE A 11 -4.41 12.32 -7.05
N PRO A 12 -4.57 11.83 -8.29
CA PRO A 12 -4.62 12.70 -9.47
C PRO A 12 -5.70 13.79 -9.40
N VAL A 13 -6.88 13.47 -8.87
CA VAL A 13 -7.99 14.42 -8.72
C VAL A 13 -7.68 15.48 -7.66
N LEU A 14 -7.11 15.09 -6.50
CA LEU A 14 -6.72 16.07 -5.48
C LEU A 14 -5.59 16.99 -5.97
N LEU A 15 -4.64 16.44 -6.74
CA LEU A 15 -3.60 17.23 -7.37
C LEU A 15 -4.14 18.23 -8.41
N SER A 16 -5.17 17.84 -9.20
CA SER A 16 -5.79 18.75 -10.17
C SER A 16 -6.60 19.87 -9.50
N LEU A 17 -7.10 19.63 -8.28
CA LEU A 17 -7.71 20.64 -7.41
C LEU A 17 -6.69 21.54 -6.70
N GLY A 18 -5.39 21.39 -6.98
CA GLY A 18 -4.32 22.23 -6.42
C GLY A 18 -3.87 21.81 -5.01
N ILE A 19 -4.32 20.66 -4.52
CA ILE A 19 -3.94 20.18 -3.19
C ILE A 19 -2.51 19.62 -3.23
N PRO A 20 -1.62 19.99 -2.29
CA PRO A 20 -0.28 19.44 -2.23
C PRO A 20 -0.29 17.91 -2.09
N PHE A 21 0.61 17.24 -2.81
CA PHE A 21 0.72 15.77 -2.77
C PHE A 21 0.81 15.19 -1.35
N PRO A 22 1.64 15.75 -0.43
CA PRO A 22 1.73 15.22 0.94
C PRO A 22 0.41 15.23 1.71
N MET A 23 -0.44 16.21 1.42
CA MET A 23 -1.72 16.39 2.08
C MET A 23 -2.78 15.46 1.47
N ALA A 24 -2.74 15.28 0.14
CA ALA A 24 -3.56 14.31 -0.56
C ALA A 24 -3.25 12.86 -0.09
N THR A 25 -1.98 12.50 0.04
CA THR A 25 -1.58 11.18 0.54
C THR A 25 -1.95 10.99 1.99
N ALA A 26 -1.83 12.02 2.85
CA ALA A 26 -2.27 11.94 4.23
C ALA A 26 -3.76 11.59 4.35
N ALA A 27 -4.63 12.30 3.61
CA ALA A 27 -6.06 12.05 3.62
C ALA A 27 -6.43 10.64 3.14
N GLN A 28 -5.75 10.17 2.09
CA GLN A 28 -5.94 8.82 1.58
C GLN A 28 -5.50 7.75 2.58
N LYS A 29 -4.40 7.96 3.32
CA LYS A 29 -3.93 6.99 4.32
C LYS A 29 -4.85 6.89 5.53
N VAL A 30 -5.42 8.01 5.96
CA VAL A 30 -6.46 8.02 7.00
C VAL A 30 -7.67 7.20 6.54
N SER A 31 -8.16 7.47 5.32
CA SER A 31 -9.31 6.77 4.74
C SER A 31 -9.06 5.27 4.58
N SER A 32 -7.90 4.88 4.03
CA SER A 32 -7.50 3.48 3.93
C SER A 32 -7.44 2.78 5.28
N SER A 33 -6.98 3.45 6.34
CA SER A 33 -6.90 2.85 7.68
C SER A 33 -8.26 2.40 8.21
N PHE A 34 -9.33 3.17 7.91
CA PHE A 34 -10.69 2.83 8.31
C PHE A 34 -11.23 1.59 7.61
N TRP A 35 -10.93 1.40 6.33
CA TRP A 35 -11.46 0.27 5.55
C TRP A 35 -10.61 -1.00 5.66
N VAL A 36 -9.30 -0.85 5.80
CA VAL A 36 -8.35 -1.96 5.87
C VAL A 36 -8.50 -2.76 7.17
N LEU A 37 -8.92 -2.13 8.27
CA LEU A 37 -9.17 -2.81 9.55
C LEU A 37 -10.29 -3.87 9.47
N PRO A 38 -11.54 -3.54 9.04
CA PRO A 38 -12.59 -4.54 8.86
C PRO A 38 -12.27 -5.54 7.74
N ALA A 39 -11.59 -5.13 6.68
CA ALA A 39 -11.13 -6.05 5.62
C ALA A 39 -10.15 -7.10 6.17
N SER A 40 -9.16 -6.67 6.95
CA SER A 40 -8.20 -7.55 7.62
C SER A 40 -8.92 -8.58 8.50
N TYR A 41 -9.87 -8.12 9.32
CA TYR A 41 -10.66 -9.00 10.17
C TYR A 41 -11.46 -10.02 9.35
N ASN A 42 -12.21 -9.58 8.33
CA ASN A 42 -13.05 -10.46 7.52
C ASN A 42 -12.25 -11.53 6.75
N TYR A 43 -11.08 -11.19 6.22
CA TYR A 43 -10.26 -12.14 5.46
C TYR A 43 -9.51 -13.14 6.36
N LEU A 44 -9.21 -12.79 7.61
CA LEU A 44 -8.46 -13.64 8.54
C LEU A 44 -9.32 -14.37 9.57
N LYS A 45 -10.63 -14.08 9.66
CA LYS A 45 -11.54 -14.54 10.73
C LYS A 45 -11.55 -16.06 10.98
N ASP A 46 -11.21 -16.87 9.98
CA ASP A 46 -11.24 -18.34 10.09
C ASP A 46 -9.95 -19.01 9.55
N ARG A 47 -8.83 -18.26 9.52
CA ARG A 47 -7.57 -18.71 8.89
C ARG A 47 -6.44 -18.84 9.92
N LYS A 48 -5.52 -19.78 9.67
CA LYS A 48 -4.28 -19.90 10.46
C LYS A 48 -3.30 -18.81 10.06
N VAL A 49 -3.07 -17.85 10.97
CA VAL A 49 -2.17 -16.70 10.74
C VAL A 49 -0.75 -17.00 11.22
N ASP A 50 0.24 -16.87 10.33
CA ASP A 50 1.67 -16.84 10.64
C ASP A 50 2.02 -15.45 11.17
N TRP A 51 1.76 -15.25 12.46
CA TRP A 51 2.03 -14.01 13.17
C TRP A 51 3.49 -13.57 13.10
N ARG A 52 4.43 -14.52 13.04
CA ARG A 52 5.86 -14.20 12.93
C ARG A 52 6.17 -13.54 11.58
N PHE A 53 5.63 -14.08 10.49
CA PHE A 53 5.78 -13.47 9.18
C PHE A 53 5.11 -12.10 9.13
N LEU A 54 3.87 -11.99 9.59
CA LEU A 54 3.09 -10.75 9.58
C LEU A 54 3.82 -9.63 10.34
N LEU A 55 4.28 -9.91 11.57
CA LEU A 55 4.99 -8.93 12.38
C LEU A 55 6.32 -8.54 11.75
N LEU A 56 7.14 -9.50 11.32
CA LEU A 56 8.47 -9.20 10.76
C LEU A 56 8.38 -8.45 9.43
N PHE A 57 7.40 -8.81 8.59
CA PHE A 57 7.16 -8.12 7.33
C PHE A 57 6.63 -6.70 7.59
N SER A 58 5.70 -6.55 8.53
CA SER A 58 5.16 -5.25 8.92
C SER A 58 6.26 -4.33 9.47
N THR A 59 7.12 -4.80 10.37
CA THR A 59 8.18 -3.97 10.96
C THR A 59 9.22 -3.54 9.94
N ILE A 60 9.64 -4.43 9.04
CA ILE A 60 10.57 -4.07 7.97
C ILE A 60 9.93 -3.08 7.00
N GLY A 61 8.66 -3.27 6.65
CA GLY A 61 7.95 -2.33 5.79
C GLY A 61 7.72 -0.96 6.42
N LEU A 62 7.58 -0.85 7.75
CA LEU A 62 7.52 0.44 8.43
C LEU A 62 8.78 1.28 8.20
N ILE A 63 9.95 0.66 8.08
CA ILE A 63 11.19 1.35 7.71
C ILE A 63 11.07 1.91 6.28
N GLY A 64 10.52 1.13 5.36
CA GLY A 64 10.20 1.58 4.00
C GLY A 64 9.20 2.73 3.99
N VAL A 65 8.17 2.67 4.85
CA VAL A 65 7.18 3.74 4.99
C VAL A 65 7.83 5.03 5.49
N TYR A 66 8.64 4.95 6.53
CA TYR A 66 9.38 6.10 7.05
C TYR A 66 10.25 6.75 5.98
N ALA A 67 11.02 5.95 5.25
CA ALA A 67 11.84 6.43 4.14
C ALA A 67 10.99 7.07 3.03
N GLY A 68 9.86 6.47 2.68
CA GLY A 68 8.92 7.00 1.68
C GLY A 68 8.34 8.35 2.09
N VAL A 69 7.83 8.47 3.32
CA VAL A 69 7.33 9.74 3.86
C VAL A 69 8.44 10.79 3.93
N ALA A 70 9.66 10.41 4.33
CA ALA A 70 10.80 11.32 4.34
C ALA A 70 11.11 11.87 2.94
N VAL A 71 11.04 11.02 1.90
CA VAL A 71 11.20 11.46 0.50
C VAL A 71 10.07 12.41 0.09
N ILE A 72 8.81 12.08 0.41
CA ILE A 72 7.65 12.95 0.12
C ILE A 72 7.82 14.34 0.75
N MET A 73 8.42 14.42 1.94
CA MET A 73 8.64 15.67 2.67
C MET A 73 9.82 16.52 2.16
N HIS A 74 10.87 15.89 1.67
CA HIS A 74 12.10 16.61 1.25
C HIS A 74 12.19 16.82 -0.27
N THR A 75 11.26 16.28 -1.05
CA THR A 75 11.27 16.36 -2.51
C THR A 75 10.31 17.43 -3.02
N ASN A 76 10.74 18.21 -4.02
CA ASN A 76 9.89 19.20 -4.67
C ASN A 76 8.67 18.54 -5.34
N GLN A 77 7.48 19.13 -5.18
CA GLN A 77 6.21 18.63 -5.70
C GLN A 77 6.24 18.26 -7.19
N ARG A 78 7.00 19.01 -8.02
CA ARG A 78 7.15 18.72 -9.45
C ARG A 78 7.95 17.44 -9.72
N LEU A 79 9.02 17.20 -8.96
CA LEU A 79 9.81 15.97 -9.05
C LEU A 79 8.97 14.77 -8.59
N LEU A 80 8.20 14.95 -7.52
CA LEU A 80 7.34 13.92 -6.97
C LEU A 80 6.27 13.46 -7.98
N GLN A 81 5.61 14.40 -8.66
CA GLN A 81 4.64 14.12 -9.72
C GLN A 81 5.28 13.35 -10.88
N ILE A 82 6.49 13.73 -11.30
CA ILE A 82 7.22 13.05 -12.39
C ILE A 82 7.64 11.63 -11.97
N THR A 83 8.22 11.47 -10.78
CA THR A 83 8.63 10.16 -10.26
C THR A 83 7.45 9.22 -10.11
N VAL A 84 6.32 9.75 -9.62
CA VAL A 84 5.06 9.02 -9.52
C VAL A 84 4.58 8.57 -10.90
N GLY A 85 4.56 9.47 -11.89
CA GLY A 85 4.18 9.13 -13.27
C GLY A 85 5.07 8.06 -13.89
N ILE A 86 6.39 8.14 -13.68
CA ILE A 86 7.35 7.14 -14.17
C ILE A 86 7.14 5.79 -13.49
N LEU A 87 6.91 5.76 -12.17
CA LEU A 87 6.64 4.52 -11.44
C LEU A 87 5.39 3.82 -11.93
N ILE A 88 4.30 4.56 -12.17
CA ILE A 88 3.06 3.99 -12.77
C ILE A 88 3.36 3.42 -14.15
N LEU A 89 4.08 4.15 -15.02
CA LEU A 89 4.44 3.68 -16.35
C LEU A 89 5.28 2.40 -16.32
N LEU A 90 6.27 2.31 -15.43
CA LEU A 90 7.08 1.10 -15.26
C LEU A 90 6.26 -0.08 -14.74
N LEU A 91 5.32 0.17 -13.81
CA LEU A 91 4.42 -0.86 -13.30
C LEU A 91 3.49 -1.39 -14.39
N VAL A 92 2.90 -0.49 -15.19
CA VAL A 92 2.04 -0.83 -16.33
C VAL A 92 2.85 -1.59 -17.39
N ALA A 93 4.03 -1.11 -17.75
CA ALA A 93 4.92 -1.79 -18.69
C ALA A 93 5.28 -3.20 -18.18
N TYR A 94 5.72 -3.32 -16.93
CA TYR A 94 6.05 -4.62 -16.32
C TYR A 94 4.86 -5.59 -16.37
N THR A 95 3.67 -5.12 -16.00
CA THR A 95 2.44 -5.92 -16.01
C THR A 95 2.02 -6.29 -17.44
N TYR A 96 2.18 -5.37 -18.40
CA TYR A 96 1.85 -5.59 -19.80
C TYR A 96 2.78 -6.62 -20.46
N PHE A 97 4.08 -6.57 -20.16
CA PHE A 97 5.07 -7.51 -20.70
C PHE A 97 5.05 -8.88 -19.99
N LYS A 98 4.59 -8.96 -18.73
CA LYS A 98 4.34 -10.22 -18.03
C LYS A 98 2.85 -10.46 -17.84
N LYS A 99 2.15 -10.91 -18.89
CA LYS A 99 0.72 -11.28 -18.79
C LYS A 99 0.42 -12.44 -17.82
N ASP A 100 1.44 -13.20 -17.40
CA ASP A 100 1.31 -14.31 -16.44
C ASP A 100 1.61 -13.94 -14.97
N VAL A 101 1.51 -12.65 -14.58
CA VAL A 101 1.59 -12.30 -13.15
C VAL A 101 0.35 -12.85 -12.42
N GLY A 102 0.50 -14.06 -11.87
CA GLY A 102 -0.44 -14.62 -10.88
C GLY A 102 -1.10 -15.95 -11.26
N LEU A 103 -0.88 -16.49 -12.46
CA LEU A 103 -1.57 -17.71 -12.94
C LEU A 103 -0.71 -18.96 -13.04
N ALA A 104 0.61 -18.87 -12.78
CA ALA A 104 1.46 -20.05 -12.72
C ALA A 104 1.48 -20.62 -11.30
N GLU A 105 0.72 -21.69 -11.05
CA GLU A 105 0.91 -22.59 -9.91
C GLU A 105 2.33 -23.14 -9.92
N GLN A 106 3.27 -22.46 -9.25
CA GLN A 106 4.57 -23.05 -8.96
C GLN A 106 4.79 -23.06 -7.45
N LYS A 107 4.39 -24.19 -6.84
CA LYS A 107 4.74 -24.62 -5.49
C LYS A 107 6.23 -24.93 -5.41
N VAL A 108 7.10 -23.93 -5.57
CA VAL A 108 8.55 -24.13 -5.45
C VAL A 108 9.06 -23.50 -4.16
N TYR A 109 9.17 -24.36 -3.16
CA TYR A 109 9.59 -24.06 -1.80
C TYR A 109 11.11 -23.97 -1.68
N SER A 110 11.65 -22.82 -1.26
CA SER A 110 13.05 -22.69 -0.85
C SER A 110 13.19 -21.67 0.30
N LYS A 111 14.01 -22.00 1.30
CA LYS A 111 14.34 -21.09 2.42
C LYS A 111 14.94 -19.76 1.94
N LEU A 112 15.64 -19.75 0.80
CA LEU A 112 16.22 -18.55 0.20
C LEU A 112 15.14 -17.58 -0.30
N ARG A 113 14.04 -18.09 -0.86
CA ARG A 113 12.89 -17.28 -1.32
C ARG A 113 12.10 -16.67 -0.16
N ARG A 114 12.12 -17.29 1.03
CA ARG A 114 11.49 -16.72 2.24
C ARG A 114 12.20 -15.45 2.71
N SER A 115 13.52 -15.38 2.61
CA SER A 115 14.28 -14.18 2.99
C SER A 115 14.10 -13.03 2.00
N ILE A 116 13.95 -13.35 0.71
CA ILE A 116 13.69 -12.37 -0.35
C ILE A 116 12.37 -11.62 -0.12
N ALA A 117 11.36 -12.27 0.46
CA ALA A 117 10.08 -11.63 0.80
C ALA A 117 10.26 -10.40 1.70
N TYR A 118 11.21 -10.43 2.64
CA TYR A 118 11.46 -9.30 3.54
C TYR A 118 12.14 -8.12 2.85
N VAL A 119 12.93 -8.35 1.80
CA VAL A 119 13.46 -7.27 0.96
C VAL A 119 12.31 -6.55 0.26
N PHE A 120 11.33 -7.31 -0.24
CA PHE A 120 10.12 -6.74 -0.83
C PHE A 120 9.26 -6.00 0.20
N ALA A 121 9.29 -6.36 1.48
CA ALA A 121 8.56 -5.61 2.52
C ALA A 121 8.96 -4.13 2.57
N LEU A 122 10.26 -3.84 2.41
CA LEU A 122 10.78 -2.47 2.39
C LEU A 122 10.31 -1.71 1.16
N ILE A 123 10.36 -2.34 -0.02
CA ILE A 123 9.89 -1.77 -1.29
C ILE A 123 8.38 -1.51 -1.26
N LEU A 124 7.61 -2.47 -0.74
CA LEU A 124 6.16 -2.36 -0.66
C LEU A 124 5.72 -1.33 0.39
N GLY A 125 6.44 -1.20 1.51
CA GLY A 125 6.21 -0.13 2.49
C GLY A 125 6.55 1.26 1.93
N PHE A 126 7.65 1.37 1.18
CA PHE A 126 7.98 2.59 0.46
C PHE A 126 6.87 2.94 -0.55
N TYR A 127 6.47 1.98 -1.39
CA TYR A 127 5.40 2.16 -2.38
C TYR A 127 4.05 2.51 -1.74
N GLU A 128 3.75 1.90 -0.59
CA GLU A 128 2.55 2.21 0.20
C GLU A 128 2.50 3.70 0.52
N SER A 129 3.62 4.34 0.88
CA SER A 129 3.66 5.76 1.26
C SER A 129 3.22 6.73 0.16
N PHE A 130 3.47 6.39 -1.11
CA PHE A 130 3.14 7.25 -2.25
C PHE A 130 1.74 6.98 -2.76
N PHE A 131 1.44 5.72 -3.08
CA PHE A 131 0.25 5.35 -3.81
C PHE A 131 -0.77 4.63 -2.94
N GLY A 132 -0.31 3.64 -2.17
CA GLY A 132 -1.17 2.69 -1.44
C GLY A 132 -2.07 1.79 -2.31
N SER A 133 -2.54 2.31 -3.43
CA SER A 133 -3.36 1.57 -4.39
C SER A 133 -2.53 0.58 -5.20
N GLY A 134 -3.03 -0.63 -5.40
CA GLY A 134 -2.33 -1.69 -6.13
C GLY A 134 -1.29 -2.46 -5.32
N ASN A 135 -0.96 -2.00 -4.10
CA ASN A 135 0.01 -2.67 -3.23
C ASN A 135 -0.50 -4.06 -2.78
N GLY A 136 -1.82 -4.26 -2.67
CA GLY A 136 -2.41 -5.58 -2.40
C GLY A 136 -2.15 -6.61 -3.48
N ILE A 137 -2.21 -6.22 -4.76
CA ILE A 137 -1.89 -7.12 -5.89
C ILE A 137 -0.40 -7.45 -5.88
N MET A 138 0.46 -6.45 -5.65
CA MET A 138 1.91 -6.66 -5.57
C MET A 138 2.29 -7.56 -4.39
N PHE A 139 1.70 -7.33 -3.23
CA PHE A 139 1.86 -8.17 -2.05
C PHE A 139 1.40 -9.61 -2.32
N SER A 140 0.25 -9.78 -2.98
CA SER A 140 -0.23 -11.10 -3.41
C SER A 140 0.77 -11.79 -4.31
N ILE A 141 1.28 -11.15 -5.36
CA ILE A 141 2.28 -11.77 -6.24
C ILE A 141 3.54 -12.18 -5.47
N VAL A 142 4.02 -11.35 -4.54
CA VAL A 142 5.21 -11.66 -3.73
C VAL A 142 4.95 -12.85 -2.81
N THR A 143 3.82 -12.88 -2.11
CA THR A 143 3.49 -13.95 -1.15
C THR A 143 3.13 -15.27 -1.84
N LEU A 144 2.43 -15.22 -2.99
CA LEU A 144 2.22 -16.38 -3.86
C LEU A 144 3.57 -17.02 -4.24
N LYS A 145 4.54 -16.21 -4.70
CA LYS A 145 5.85 -16.72 -5.16
C LYS A 145 6.82 -17.16 -4.07
N THR A 146 6.72 -16.56 -2.88
CA THR A 146 7.69 -16.78 -1.79
C THR A 146 7.18 -17.72 -0.70
N ARG A 147 5.86 -17.73 -0.47
CA ARG A 147 5.20 -18.49 0.60
C ARG A 147 4.18 -19.51 0.06
N GLY A 148 3.72 -19.38 -1.18
CA GLY A 148 2.70 -20.26 -1.75
C GLY A 148 1.31 -19.99 -1.18
N PHE A 149 1.02 -18.76 -0.75
CA PHE A 149 -0.32 -18.36 -0.32
C PHE A 149 -1.28 -18.37 -1.51
N ASP A 150 -2.53 -18.73 -1.28
CA ASP A 150 -3.60 -18.45 -2.24
C ASP A 150 -3.90 -16.95 -2.27
N PHE A 151 -4.47 -16.46 -3.36
CA PHE A 151 -4.73 -15.02 -3.54
C PHE A 151 -5.59 -14.41 -2.43
N VAL A 152 -6.57 -15.18 -1.93
CA VAL A 152 -7.45 -14.77 -0.82
C VAL A 152 -6.67 -14.65 0.49
N ASP A 153 -5.82 -15.64 0.81
CA ASP A 153 -4.99 -15.59 2.01
C ASP A 153 -4.02 -14.41 1.93
N ALA A 154 -3.38 -14.22 0.78
CA ALA A 154 -2.46 -13.12 0.57
C ALA A 154 -3.11 -11.73 0.78
N LEU A 155 -4.36 -11.54 0.32
CA LEU A 155 -5.12 -10.32 0.60
C LEU A 155 -5.37 -10.12 2.10
N GLY A 156 -5.70 -11.17 2.84
CA GLY A 156 -5.86 -11.10 4.29
C GLY A 156 -4.59 -10.63 5.01
N TYR A 157 -3.44 -11.20 4.66
CA TYR A 157 -2.15 -10.75 5.21
C TYR A 157 -1.81 -9.33 4.77
N TYR A 158 -2.10 -8.95 3.52
CA TYR A 158 -1.89 -7.59 3.04
C TYR A 158 -2.67 -6.59 3.87
N PHE A 159 -3.97 -6.79 4.09
CA PHE A 159 -4.78 -5.86 4.86
C PHE A 159 -4.27 -5.73 6.31
N SER A 160 -3.87 -6.83 6.93
CA SER A 160 -3.24 -6.79 8.26
C SER A 160 -1.96 -5.95 8.32
N VAL A 161 -1.11 -6.06 7.29
CA VAL A 161 0.17 -5.34 7.22
C VAL A 161 -0.05 -3.87 6.78
N ALA A 162 -1.03 -3.63 5.91
CA ALA A 162 -1.34 -2.31 5.39
C ALA A 162 -1.96 -1.40 6.47
N PHE A 163 -2.66 -1.95 7.46
CA PHE A 163 -3.21 -1.17 8.57
C PHE A 163 -2.14 -0.38 9.35
N PRO A 164 -1.12 -1.01 9.97
CA PRO A 164 -0.08 -0.28 10.69
C PRO A 164 0.73 0.64 9.77
N TRP A 165 0.95 0.27 8.50
CA TRP A 165 1.63 1.13 7.54
C TRP A 165 0.83 2.40 7.22
N CYS A 166 -0.48 2.29 6.99
CA CYS A 166 -1.35 3.43 6.72
C CYS A 166 -1.43 4.37 7.92
N VAL A 167 -1.63 3.82 9.12
CA VAL A 167 -1.68 4.60 10.37
C VAL A 167 -0.37 5.33 10.61
N PHE A 168 0.77 4.66 10.41
CA PHE A 168 2.09 5.26 10.60
C PHE A 168 2.38 6.36 9.57
N ALA A 169 2.09 6.11 8.29
CA ALA A 169 2.26 7.11 7.23
C ALA A 169 1.37 8.35 7.46
N ALA A 170 0.10 8.14 7.80
CA ALA A 170 -0.83 9.21 8.13
C ALA A 170 -0.31 10.02 9.32
N GLY A 171 0.07 9.36 10.42
CA GLY A 171 0.60 10.01 11.62
C GLY A 171 1.82 10.89 11.33
N LEU A 172 2.78 10.39 10.55
CA LEU A 172 3.98 11.16 10.17
C LEU A 172 3.65 12.39 9.33
N LEU A 173 2.76 12.26 8.34
CA LEU A 173 2.38 13.37 7.46
C LEU A 173 1.58 14.45 8.21
N ILE A 174 0.68 14.03 9.10
CA ILE A 174 -0.10 14.91 9.97
C ILE A 174 0.81 15.65 10.95
N TYR A 175 1.74 14.94 11.60
CA TYR A 175 2.71 15.53 12.51
C TYR A 175 3.58 16.60 11.84
N LYS A 176 3.89 16.43 10.55
CA LYS A 176 4.62 17.41 9.74
C LYS A 176 3.78 18.60 9.24
N GLY A 177 2.51 18.71 9.68
CA GLY A 177 1.63 19.83 9.34
C GLY A 177 0.89 19.69 8.01
N ASN A 178 0.94 18.54 7.35
CA ASN A 178 0.20 18.29 6.10
C ASN A 178 -1.24 17.85 6.38
N PHE A 179 -1.93 18.60 7.23
CA PHE A 179 -3.27 18.30 7.72
C PHE A 179 -4.15 19.54 7.59
N SER A 180 -5.31 19.38 6.95
CA SER A 180 -6.38 20.38 7.04
C SER A 180 -7.74 19.68 7.11
N TRP A 181 -8.51 20.14 8.09
CA TRP A 181 -9.84 19.64 8.41
C TRP A 181 -10.81 19.76 7.23
N ALA A 182 -10.66 20.79 6.40
CA ALA A 182 -11.53 21.06 5.26
C ALA A 182 -11.41 19.99 4.15
N ILE A 183 -10.26 19.33 4.05
CA ILE A 183 -9.99 18.35 2.98
C ILE A 183 -10.13 16.91 3.52
N MET A 184 -9.69 16.66 4.75
CA MET A 184 -9.78 15.32 5.32
C MET A 184 -11.20 14.87 5.63
N THR A 185 -12.07 15.77 6.11
CA THR A 185 -13.45 15.41 6.46
C THR A 185 -14.27 14.89 5.27
N PRO A 186 -14.31 15.54 4.09
CA PRO A 186 -15.06 15.01 2.95
C PRO A 186 -14.47 13.72 2.38
N ILE A 187 -13.14 13.57 2.37
CA ILE A 187 -12.48 12.36 1.84
C ILE A 187 -12.76 11.15 2.74
N VAL A 188 -12.64 11.33 4.06
CA VAL A 188 -12.94 10.25 5.02
C VAL A 188 -14.42 9.90 4.98
N LEU A 189 -15.32 10.89 4.94
CA LEU A 189 -16.75 10.64 4.83
C LEU A 189 -17.13 9.93 3.53
N GLY A 190 -16.55 10.33 2.39
CA GLY A 190 -16.73 9.63 1.12
C GLY A 190 -16.31 8.16 1.20
N SER A 191 -15.17 7.88 1.84
CA SER A 191 -14.67 6.51 2.02
C SER A 191 -15.52 5.63 2.96
N LEU A 192 -16.38 6.22 3.78
CA LEU A 192 -17.30 5.49 4.66
C LEU A 192 -18.62 5.12 3.97
N ILE A 193 -18.93 5.78 2.84
CA ILE A 193 -20.18 5.57 2.08
C ILE A 193 -19.96 4.50 0.96
N ASP A 194 -18.71 4.25 0.56
CA ASP A 194 -18.28 3.24 -0.43
C ASP A 194 -18.09 1.82 0.16
#